data_AF-A0AAD5YUJ4-F1
#
_entry.id   AF-A0AAD5YUJ4-F1
#
_cell.length_a   1.000
_cell.length_b   1.000
_cell.length_c   1.000
_cell.angle_alpha   90.00
_cell.angle_beta   90.00
_cell.angle_gamma   90.00
#
_symmetry.space_group_name_H-M   'P 1'
#
loop_
_entity.id
_entity.type
_entity.pdbx_description
1 polymer ?
#
loop_
_entity_poly.entity_id
_entity_poly.type
_entity_poly.pdbx_seq_one_letter_code
_entity_poly.pdbx_strand_id
1 'polypeptide(L)'
;MVALQPLLCEHPATENPRHVEHDNNNWDVENSPIFDKTGSSDNHPFDISSFSTRKPRISERPSAARRLVLLIPVLVPFLYHRGLMNCGENNQLSRSPLDTPKDTDYYDAGAPFAPYETQKLWAAYSPYYSVQEYKPPPEGCHLTQVNILQRHGARYPTLGQSARIATALMRLQEAVLYTDAHFEFIKNYEYDLNTDDLLPFGEHQMSESGRKSFVRYASLANEHNIPFVRASGSDRVIQSTAKWIDGFRNGSGGILDPPLALIIPEIKGYNNTLDDKSCPNADHPDAPMDTWQNIYAKPIADRFNSIARGTSDADVLSHHAS
;
A
#
# COMPACT_ATOMS: atom_id res chain seq x y z
N MET A 1 -2.21 -11.30 0.09
CA MET A 1 -2.94 -11.12 1.37
C MET A 1 -4.29 -11.81 1.29
N VAL A 2 -4.78 -12.44 2.37
CA VAL A 2 -6.12 -13.06 2.64
C VAL A 2 -6.62 -14.20 1.72
N ALA A 3 -6.99 -15.30 2.37
CA ALA A 3 -7.78 -16.40 1.82
C ALA A 3 -8.76 -16.77 2.95
N LEU A 4 -10.05 -16.43 2.85
CA LEU A 4 -11.03 -16.93 3.83
C LEU A 4 -11.38 -18.35 3.39
N GLN A 5 -10.83 -19.31 4.11
CA GLN A 5 -11.35 -20.67 4.11
C GLN A 5 -12.26 -20.79 5.33
N PRO A 6 -13.57 -20.97 5.16
CA PRO A 6 -14.32 -21.73 6.14
C PRO A 6 -13.86 -23.19 6.02
N LEU A 7 -13.40 -23.74 7.14
CA LEU A 7 -13.28 -25.18 7.30
C LEU A 7 -14.68 -25.80 7.21
N LEU A 8 -14.74 -26.95 6.55
CA LEU A 8 -15.95 -27.74 6.27
C LEU A 8 -16.90 -27.85 7.47
N CYS A 9 -18.18 -27.52 7.25
CA CYS A 9 -19.26 -28.19 7.96
C CYS A 9 -19.74 -29.36 7.09
N GLU A 10 -19.34 -30.57 7.45
CA GLU A 10 -19.97 -31.79 6.94
C GLU A 10 -21.43 -31.82 7.38
N HIS A 11 -22.34 -32.04 6.43
CA HIS A 11 -23.68 -32.54 6.71
C HIS A 11 -23.89 -33.87 5.96
N PRO A 12 -24.68 -34.79 6.54
CA PRO A 12 -24.70 -36.19 6.13
C PRO A 12 -25.29 -36.30 4.72
N ALA A 13 -24.48 -36.80 3.78
CA ALA A 13 -24.96 -37.18 2.47
C ALA A 13 -26.02 -38.29 2.63
N THR A 14 -27.27 -37.95 2.36
CA THR A 14 -28.26 -38.93 1.93
C THR A 14 -28.44 -38.75 0.43
N GLU A 15 -28.27 -39.87 -0.27
CA GLU A 15 -28.50 -40.14 -1.69
C GLU A 15 -27.28 -40.18 -2.64
N ASN A 16 -27.39 -41.17 -3.53
CA ASN A 16 -26.39 -42.02 -4.16
C ASN A 16 -25.75 -41.37 -5.42
N PRO A 17 -24.43 -41.47 -5.65
CA PRO A 17 -23.78 -40.81 -6.78
C PRO A 17 -24.11 -41.51 -8.11
N ARG A 18 -24.59 -40.73 -9.09
CA ARG A 18 -24.57 -41.12 -10.51
C ARG A 18 -23.20 -40.77 -11.09
N HIS A 19 -22.49 -41.81 -11.51
CA HIS A 19 -21.30 -41.73 -12.35
C HIS A 19 -21.55 -40.88 -13.61
N VAL A 20 -20.68 -39.91 -13.86
CA VAL A 20 -20.43 -39.35 -15.20
C VAL A 20 -18.92 -39.39 -15.40
N GLU A 21 -18.53 -40.07 -16.47
CA GLU A 21 -17.16 -40.42 -16.87
C GLU A 21 -16.45 -39.22 -17.53
N HIS A 22 -15.12 -39.28 -17.50
CA HIS A 22 -14.15 -38.24 -17.86
C HIS A 22 -14.20 -37.78 -19.32
N ASP A 23 -13.88 -36.50 -19.55
CA ASP A 23 -13.14 -36.06 -20.74
C ASP A 23 -11.91 -35.26 -20.31
N ASN A 24 -10.73 -35.85 -20.57
CA ASN A 24 -9.42 -35.25 -20.38
C ASN A 24 -9.06 -34.46 -21.64
N ASN A 25 -9.15 -33.13 -21.60
CA ASN A 25 -8.58 -32.30 -22.65
C ASN A 25 -7.10 -32.02 -22.34
N ASN A 26 -6.30 -32.81 -23.05
CA ASN A 26 -4.87 -32.69 -23.29
C ASN A 26 -4.56 -31.29 -23.86
N TRP A 27 -3.71 -30.51 -23.18
CA TRP A 27 -3.09 -29.33 -23.80
C TRP A 27 -1.73 -29.77 -24.33
N ASP A 28 -1.70 -30.00 -25.65
CA ASP A 28 -0.50 -30.36 -26.39
C ASP A 28 0.57 -29.28 -26.24
N VAL A 29 1.71 -29.70 -25.69
CA VAL A 29 2.97 -28.96 -25.68
C VAL A 29 3.71 -29.34 -26.96
N GLU A 30 3.64 -28.52 -28.00
CA GLU A 30 4.64 -28.59 -29.07
C GLU A 30 4.75 -27.29 -29.87
N ASN A 31 6.00 -26.91 -30.15
CA ASN A 31 6.49 -25.87 -31.06
C ASN A 31 6.67 -24.45 -30.53
N SER A 32 7.88 -24.17 -30.01
CA SER A 32 8.65 -22.98 -30.41
C SER A 32 10.16 -23.21 -30.25
N PRO A 33 10.99 -22.63 -31.13
CA PRO A 33 12.33 -23.12 -31.43
C PRO A 33 13.39 -22.75 -30.37
N ILE A 34 14.28 -23.71 -30.15
CA ILE A 34 15.56 -23.57 -29.44
C ILE A 34 16.37 -22.45 -30.09
N PHE A 35 16.58 -21.35 -29.37
CA PHE A 35 17.67 -20.41 -29.66
C PHE A 35 18.77 -20.60 -28.62
N ASP A 36 19.77 -21.37 -29.03
CA ASP A 36 21.10 -21.37 -28.42
C ASP A 36 21.74 -19.99 -28.65
N LYS A 37 22.23 -19.36 -27.58
CA LYS A 37 23.19 -18.25 -27.64
C LYS A 37 23.96 -18.14 -26.33
N THR A 38 25.13 -18.78 -26.36
CA THR A 38 26.33 -18.40 -25.62
C THR A 38 26.56 -16.89 -25.69
N GLY A 39 26.60 -16.23 -24.53
CA GLY A 39 26.84 -14.79 -24.41
C GLY A 39 27.24 -14.41 -22.99
N SER A 40 28.54 -14.38 -22.76
CA SER A 40 29.19 -13.89 -21.53
C SER A 40 28.74 -12.47 -21.20
N SER A 41 28.23 -12.22 -19.99
CA SER A 41 28.08 -10.87 -19.43
C SER A 41 29.04 -10.70 -18.25
N ASP A 42 30.04 -9.86 -18.47
CA ASP A 42 31.05 -9.48 -17.49
C ASP A 42 30.41 -8.69 -16.34
N ASN A 43 30.54 -9.24 -15.12
CA ASN A 43 30.17 -8.55 -13.88
C ASN A 43 31.29 -7.59 -13.48
N HIS A 44 31.08 -6.28 -13.64
CA HIS A 44 31.86 -5.26 -12.93
C HIS A 44 31.12 -4.82 -11.67
N PRO A 45 31.67 -5.03 -10.46
CA PRO A 45 31.08 -4.50 -9.23
C PRO A 45 31.32 -2.98 -9.14
N PHE A 46 30.26 -2.22 -8.92
CA PHE A 46 30.31 -0.80 -8.59
C PHE A 46 30.93 -0.62 -7.19
N ASP A 47 32.05 0.10 -7.12
CA ASP A 47 32.75 0.45 -5.88
C ASP A 47 32.10 1.67 -5.21
N ILE A 48 31.70 1.50 -3.95
CA ILE A 48 30.96 2.47 -3.13
C ILE A 48 31.91 3.24 -2.18
N SER A 49 33.23 3.16 -2.39
CA SER A 49 34.25 3.65 -1.47
C SER A 49 34.39 5.17 -1.34
N SER A 50 33.58 5.99 -2.03
CA SER A 50 33.67 7.46 -1.96
C SER A 50 32.59 8.17 -1.13
N PHE A 51 31.69 7.44 -0.45
CA PHE A 51 30.71 8.06 0.45
C PHE A 51 31.34 8.52 1.77
N SER A 52 31.85 9.77 1.77
CA SER A 52 32.16 10.51 2.98
C SER A 52 30.86 10.83 3.73
N THR A 53 30.54 10.02 4.74
CA THR A 53 29.44 10.29 5.67
C THR A 53 29.82 11.45 6.59
N ARG A 54 29.52 12.70 6.19
CA ARG A 54 29.43 13.79 7.15
C ARG A 54 28.16 13.59 7.98
N LYS A 55 28.33 13.13 9.22
CA LYS A 55 27.27 13.15 10.25
C LYS A 55 26.65 14.55 10.35
N PRO A 56 25.32 14.69 10.36
CA PRO A 56 24.70 15.98 10.66
C PRO A 56 25.02 16.37 12.10
N ARG A 57 25.51 17.60 12.26
CA ARG A 57 25.84 18.21 13.55
C ARG A 57 24.53 18.60 14.24
N ILE A 58 24.15 17.86 15.28
CA ILE A 58 23.03 18.20 16.17
C ILE A 58 23.34 19.56 16.79
N SER A 59 22.49 20.56 16.52
CA SER A 59 22.51 21.86 17.19
C SER A 59 21.90 21.69 18.58
N GLU A 60 22.74 21.63 19.61
CA GLU A 60 22.30 21.75 20.99
C GLU A 60 21.84 23.20 21.26
N ARG A 61 20.57 23.38 21.63
CA ARG A 61 20.07 24.63 22.21
C ARG A 61 20.48 24.71 23.68
N PRO A 62 21.08 25.81 24.16
CA PRO A 62 21.39 25.96 25.58
C PRO A 62 20.12 26.25 26.39
N SER A 63 19.85 25.41 27.39
CA SER A 63 18.83 25.61 28.41
C SER A 63 19.40 26.38 29.60
N ALA A 64 19.07 27.67 29.72
CA ALA A 64 19.28 28.40 30.96
C ALA A 64 18.30 29.58 31.06
N ALA A 65 17.16 29.35 31.71
CA ALA A 65 16.35 30.43 32.27
C ALA A 65 15.91 30.01 33.68
N ARG A 66 16.66 30.49 34.68
CA ARG A 66 16.27 30.49 36.08
C ARG A 66 14.92 31.20 36.23
N ARG A 67 13.89 30.50 36.70
CA ARG A 67 12.68 31.13 37.26
C ARG A 67 12.68 30.95 38.77
N LEU A 68 12.64 32.09 39.44
CA LEU A 68 12.57 32.30 40.87
C LEU A 68 11.24 31.72 41.40
N VAL A 69 11.32 30.76 42.33
CA VAL A 69 10.15 30.18 43.01
C VAL A 69 9.79 31.09 44.19
N LEU A 70 8.67 31.80 44.09
CA LEU A 70 8.02 32.47 45.22
C LEU A 70 7.01 31.50 45.83
N LEU A 71 7.25 31.10 47.09
CA LEU A 71 6.34 30.30 47.91
C LEU A 71 5.18 31.18 48.40
N ILE A 72 3.95 30.85 48.00
CA ILE A 72 2.72 31.38 48.60
C ILE A 72 2.03 30.22 49.34
N PRO A 73 1.77 30.30 50.66
CA PRO A 73 1.04 29.26 51.37
C PRO A 73 -0.46 29.39 51.07
N VAL A 74 -1.06 28.35 50.49
CA VAL A 74 -2.50 28.23 50.29
C VAL A 74 -3.14 27.71 51.57
N LEU A 75 -3.90 28.58 52.25
CA LEU A 75 -4.85 28.21 53.30
C LEU A 75 -6.19 27.84 52.63
N VAL A 76 -6.62 26.58 52.77
CA VAL A 76 -7.99 26.13 52.39
C VAL A 76 -8.77 25.84 53.67
N PRO A 77 -9.86 26.57 53.99
CA PRO A 77 -10.83 26.11 54.95
C PRO A 77 -11.88 25.23 54.26
N PHE A 78 -12.11 24.06 54.84
CA PHE A 78 -13.26 23.20 54.56
C PHE A 78 -14.57 23.91 54.89
N LEU A 79 -15.44 24.10 53.90
CA LEU A 79 -16.86 24.35 54.13
C LEU A 79 -17.69 23.38 53.29
N TYR A 80 -18.29 22.43 54.00
CA TYR A 80 -19.37 21.57 53.53
C TYR A 80 -20.60 22.43 53.21
N HIS A 81 -21.13 22.29 52.00
CA HIS A 81 -22.55 22.55 51.75
C HIS A 81 -23.16 21.45 50.88
N ARG A 82 -24.10 20.73 51.49
CA ARG A 82 -25.08 19.86 50.83
C ARG A 82 -26.00 20.73 49.98
N GLY A 83 -26.13 20.39 48.70
CA GLY A 83 -27.16 20.92 47.82
C GLY A 83 -27.60 19.84 46.86
N LEU A 84 -28.84 19.37 47.04
CA LEU A 84 -29.55 18.45 46.15
C LEU A 84 -29.63 19.03 44.73
N MET A 85 -29.32 18.21 43.71
CA MET A 85 -29.92 18.37 42.39
C MET A 85 -30.33 17.00 41.81
N ASN A 86 -31.54 17.02 41.26
CA ASN A 86 -32.39 15.91 40.87
C ASN A 86 -31.77 14.92 39.90
N CYS A 87 -32.07 13.65 40.14
CA CYS A 87 -32.21 12.63 39.11
C CYS A 87 -33.55 12.82 38.39
N GLY A 88 -33.53 12.73 37.06
CA GLY A 88 -34.71 12.54 36.21
C GLY A 88 -34.87 13.62 35.14
N GLU A 89 -34.46 13.34 33.91
CA GLU A 89 -35.42 12.98 32.85
C GLU A 89 -34.68 12.58 31.57
N ASN A 90 -35.34 11.68 30.85
CA ASN A 90 -34.87 10.99 29.67
C ASN A 90 -34.54 11.94 28.52
N ASN A 91 -33.26 12.20 28.28
CA ASN A 91 -32.79 12.45 26.92
C ASN A 91 -32.25 11.14 26.37
N GLN A 92 -33.17 10.30 25.88
CA GLN A 92 -32.85 9.46 24.74
C GLN A 92 -32.32 10.40 23.66
N LEU A 93 -31.00 10.52 23.58
CA LEU A 93 -30.35 10.90 22.34
C LEU A 93 -30.74 9.77 21.38
N SER A 94 -31.84 9.99 20.66
CA SER A 94 -32.27 9.17 19.55
C SER A 94 -31.08 9.14 18.61
N ARG A 95 -30.24 8.10 18.72
CA ARG A 95 -29.32 7.75 17.66
C ARG A 95 -30.26 7.49 16.49
N SER A 96 -30.34 8.46 15.58
CA SER A 96 -30.74 8.19 14.21
C SER A 96 -30.09 6.87 13.80
N PRO A 97 -30.79 5.99 13.08
CA PRO A 97 -30.18 4.77 12.56
C PRO A 97 -28.85 5.19 11.95
N LEU A 98 -27.76 4.66 12.51
CA LEU A 98 -26.42 4.87 11.99
C LEU A 98 -26.57 4.67 10.48
N ASP A 99 -26.31 5.72 9.69
CA ASP A 99 -26.32 5.65 8.24
C ASP A 99 -25.57 4.37 7.90
N THR A 100 -26.26 3.36 7.37
CA THR A 100 -25.64 2.06 7.12
C THR A 100 -24.47 2.37 6.18
N PRO A 101 -23.20 2.15 6.58
CA PRO A 101 -22.09 2.64 5.77
C PRO A 101 -22.17 2.01 4.39
N LYS A 102 -22.57 2.81 3.39
CA LYS A 102 -22.74 2.32 2.02
C LYS A 102 -21.36 1.95 1.49
N ASP A 103 -21.31 0.94 0.62
CA ASP A 103 -20.08 0.49 -0.04
C ASP A 103 -19.43 1.60 -0.88
N THR A 104 -20.13 2.70 -1.14
CA THR A 104 -19.75 3.74 -2.11
C THR A 104 -18.81 4.83 -1.60
N ASP A 105 -18.69 5.03 -0.29
CA ASP A 105 -18.40 6.41 0.17
C ASP A 105 -16.94 6.87 0.19
N TYR A 106 -15.94 6.02 -0.08
CA TYR A 106 -14.54 6.43 0.17
C TYR A 106 -13.52 6.21 -0.95
N TYR A 107 -13.67 5.21 -1.81
CA TYR A 107 -12.66 4.93 -2.84
C TYR A 107 -12.85 5.72 -4.13
N ASP A 108 -14.08 6.16 -4.39
CA ASP A 108 -14.44 6.73 -5.69
C ASP A 108 -14.10 8.23 -5.81
N ALA A 109 -13.75 8.89 -4.69
CA ALA A 109 -13.31 10.29 -4.69
C ALA A 109 -11.87 10.48 -5.20
N GLY A 110 -11.07 9.41 -5.31
CA GLY A 110 -9.65 9.50 -5.58
C GLY A 110 -8.86 10.14 -4.44
N ALA A 111 -7.53 10.13 -4.55
CA ALA A 111 -6.71 10.88 -3.61
C ALA A 111 -6.80 12.39 -3.92
N PRO A 112 -6.82 13.29 -2.92
CA PRO A 112 -7.07 14.72 -3.13
C PRO A 112 -5.91 15.46 -3.82
N PHE A 113 -4.78 14.80 -4.05
CA PHE A 113 -3.54 15.42 -4.52
C PHE A 113 -3.32 15.35 -6.05
N ALA A 114 -4.22 14.71 -6.80
CA ALA A 114 -4.15 14.66 -8.26
C ALA A 114 -5.55 14.47 -8.88
N PRO A 115 -5.78 14.85 -10.15
CA PRO A 115 -7.04 14.54 -10.83
C PRO A 115 -7.31 13.04 -10.86
N TYR A 116 -8.54 12.62 -10.58
CA TYR A 116 -8.92 11.20 -10.50
C TYR A 116 -8.60 10.42 -11.78
N GLU A 117 -8.89 11.00 -12.95
CA GLU A 117 -8.57 10.37 -14.23
C GLU A 117 -7.07 10.15 -14.42
N THR A 118 -6.23 11.08 -13.96
CA THR A 118 -4.77 10.94 -14.01
C THR A 118 -4.28 9.83 -13.09
N GLN A 119 -4.85 9.70 -11.89
CA GLN A 119 -4.48 8.66 -10.93
C GLN A 119 -4.68 7.25 -11.49
N LYS A 120 -5.70 7.03 -12.33
CA LYS A 120 -5.99 5.74 -12.99
C LYS A 120 -4.96 5.34 -14.04
N LEU A 121 -4.09 6.26 -14.47
CA LEU A 121 -3.07 6.05 -15.48
C LEU A 121 -1.69 5.72 -14.89
N TRP A 122 -1.57 5.54 -13.56
CA TRP A 122 -0.29 5.26 -12.90
C TRP A 122 0.01 3.76 -12.74
N ALA A 123 -0.74 2.90 -13.45
CA ALA A 123 -0.61 1.45 -13.40
C ALA A 123 -0.56 0.93 -11.94
N ALA A 124 0.48 0.20 -11.57
CA ALA A 124 0.66 -0.36 -10.23
C ALA A 124 0.91 0.69 -9.12
N TYR A 125 1.07 1.97 -9.45
CA TYR A 125 1.16 3.07 -8.47
C TYR A 125 -0.17 3.80 -8.28
N SER A 126 -1.19 3.47 -9.07
CA SER A 126 -2.54 4.01 -8.89
C SER A 126 -3.06 3.64 -7.50
N PRO A 127 -3.58 4.58 -6.71
CA PRO A 127 -4.44 4.25 -5.59
C PRO A 127 -5.56 3.31 -6.04
N TYR A 128 -5.99 2.38 -5.17
CA TYR A 128 -7.09 1.49 -5.50
C TYR A 128 -8.34 2.32 -5.84
N TYR A 129 -9.00 1.95 -6.94
CA TYR A 129 -10.31 2.43 -7.35
C TYR A 129 -11.18 1.24 -7.73
N SER A 130 -12.50 1.36 -7.52
CA SER A 130 -13.41 0.29 -7.91
C SER A 130 -13.60 0.30 -9.43
N VAL A 131 -13.49 -0.87 -10.07
CA VAL A 131 -13.82 -1.03 -11.50
C VAL A 131 -15.31 -1.28 -11.72
N GLN A 132 -16.01 -1.73 -10.67
CA GLN A 132 -17.44 -1.99 -10.68
C GLN A 132 -17.98 -1.98 -9.24
N GLU A 133 -19.24 -1.58 -9.07
CA GLU A 133 -19.93 -1.77 -7.79
C GLU A 133 -20.11 -3.26 -7.48
N TYR A 134 -19.95 -3.62 -6.20
CA TYR A 134 -20.24 -4.98 -5.74
C TYR A 134 -21.73 -5.28 -5.86
N LYS A 135 -22.05 -6.44 -6.43
CA LYS A 135 -23.41 -6.97 -6.46
C LYS A 135 -23.50 -8.16 -5.50
N PRO A 136 -24.41 -8.14 -4.52
CA PRO A 136 -24.62 -9.30 -3.66
C PRO A 136 -25.15 -10.50 -4.48
N PRO A 137 -25.06 -11.73 -3.95
CA PRO A 137 -25.63 -12.90 -4.61
C PRO A 137 -27.12 -12.71 -4.94
N PRO A 138 -27.63 -13.37 -6.00
CA PRO A 138 -29.04 -13.35 -6.33
C PRO A 138 -29.93 -13.84 -5.17
N GLU A 139 -31.21 -13.48 -5.20
CA GLU A 139 -32.19 -13.99 -4.25
C GLU A 139 -32.22 -15.52 -4.23
N GLY A 140 -32.22 -16.12 -3.04
CA GLY A 140 -32.14 -17.56 -2.85
C GLY A 140 -30.72 -18.14 -2.90
N CYS A 141 -29.69 -17.34 -3.20
CA CYS A 141 -28.29 -17.74 -3.06
C CYS A 141 -27.69 -17.20 -1.77
N HIS A 142 -26.83 -18.00 -1.13
CA HIS A 142 -26.11 -17.61 0.07
C HIS A 142 -24.61 -17.84 -0.12
N LEU A 143 -23.80 -16.89 0.35
CA LEU A 143 -22.35 -17.07 0.38
C LEU A 143 -22.00 -18.19 1.37
N THR A 144 -21.12 -19.10 0.95
CA THR A 144 -20.58 -20.16 1.81
C THR A 144 -19.08 -20.00 2.05
N GLN A 145 -18.36 -19.29 1.17
CA GLN A 145 -16.92 -19.07 1.24
C GLN A 145 -16.51 -17.86 0.40
N VAL A 146 -15.46 -17.14 0.82
CA VAL A 146 -14.88 -16.01 0.08
C VAL A 146 -13.36 -16.03 0.23
N ASN A 147 -12.58 -15.84 -0.83
CA ASN A 147 -11.12 -15.68 -0.70
C ASN A 147 -10.71 -14.31 -1.26
N ILE A 148 -9.99 -13.51 -0.47
CA ILE A 148 -9.68 -12.12 -0.82
C ILE A 148 -8.18 -11.95 -1.04
N LEU A 149 -7.69 -12.11 -2.27
CA LEU A 149 -6.28 -11.82 -2.55
C LEU A 149 -6.03 -10.30 -2.66
N GLN A 150 -5.27 -9.73 -1.73
CA GLN A 150 -4.99 -8.29 -1.70
C GLN A 150 -3.48 -7.95 -1.67
N ARG A 151 -3.11 -6.81 -2.27
CA ARG A 151 -1.77 -6.20 -2.20
C ARG A 151 -1.67 -5.27 -0.98
N HIS A 152 -0.44 -4.93 -0.58
CA HIS A 152 -0.22 -3.84 0.37
C HIS A 152 -0.81 -2.50 -0.11
N GLY A 153 -1.04 -1.57 0.81
CA GLY A 153 -1.50 -0.20 0.49
C GLY A 153 -0.43 0.65 -0.20
N ALA A 154 -0.77 1.91 -0.51
CA ALA A 154 0.19 2.88 -1.04
C ALA A 154 1.42 3.05 -0.12
N ARG A 155 2.60 3.20 -0.71
CA ARG A 155 3.88 3.21 0.00
C ARG A 155 4.84 4.24 -0.57
N TYR A 156 5.88 4.54 0.19
CA TYR A 156 7.04 5.25 -0.31
C TYR A 156 7.80 4.42 -1.37
N PRO A 157 8.65 5.04 -2.21
CA PRO A 157 9.50 4.32 -3.14
C PRO A 157 10.43 3.34 -2.41
N THR A 158 10.90 2.29 -3.08
CA THR A 158 11.92 1.43 -2.47
C THR A 158 13.24 2.20 -2.37
N LEU A 159 14.16 1.78 -1.50
CA LEU A 159 15.47 2.44 -1.36
C LEU A 159 16.16 2.70 -2.71
N GLY A 160 16.23 1.69 -3.58
CA GLY A 160 16.85 1.81 -4.91
C GLY A 160 16.12 2.81 -5.82
N GLN A 161 14.78 2.84 -5.78
CA GLN A 161 13.99 3.79 -6.56
C GLN A 161 14.13 5.21 -6.00
N SER A 162 14.17 5.40 -4.67
CA SER A 162 14.43 6.70 -4.06
C SER A 162 15.78 7.27 -4.48
N ALA A 163 16.83 6.44 -4.54
CA ALA A 163 18.15 6.88 -5.02
C ALA A 163 18.11 7.34 -6.49
N ARG A 164 17.39 6.61 -7.36
CA ARG A 164 17.22 6.99 -8.78
C ARG A 164 16.45 8.29 -8.93
N ILE A 165 15.36 8.48 -8.19
CA ILE A 165 14.57 9.72 -8.21
C ILE A 165 15.40 10.89 -7.72
N ALA A 166 16.10 10.74 -6.60
CA ALA A 166 16.96 11.78 -6.05
C ALA A 166 18.08 12.16 -7.03
N THR A 167 18.70 11.18 -7.69
CA THR A 167 19.74 11.44 -8.71
C THR A 167 19.19 12.21 -9.91
N ALA A 168 18.02 11.82 -10.43
CA ALA A 168 17.38 12.54 -11.53
C ALA A 168 16.99 13.97 -11.14
N LEU A 169 16.49 14.17 -9.92
CA LEU A 169 16.18 15.50 -9.38
C LEU A 169 17.45 16.36 -9.25
N MET A 170 18.53 15.82 -8.69
CA MET A 170 19.80 16.55 -8.54
C MET A 170 20.32 17.03 -9.89
N ARG A 171 20.29 16.19 -10.92
CA ARG A 171 20.65 16.59 -12.28
C ARG A 171 19.79 17.74 -12.78
N LEU A 172 18.46 17.64 -12.64
CA LEU A 172 17.56 18.74 -13.01
C LEU A 172 17.86 20.02 -12.23
N GLN A 173 18.25 19.94 -10.97
CA GLN A 173 18.62 21.09 -10.15
C GLN A 173 19.92 21.78 -10.58
N GLU A 174 20.76 21.15 -11.41
CA GLU A 174 21.95 21.77 -12.01
C GLU A 174 21.60 22.77 -13.13
N ALA A 175 20.37 22.74 -13.65
CA ALA A 175 19.93 23.67 -14.67
C ALA A 175 19.96 25.13 -14.17
N VAL A 176 20.60 26.01 -14.96
CA VAL A 176 20.72 27.45 -14.65
C VAL A 176 19.34 28.10 -14.77
N LEU A 177 18.61 27.75 -15.81
CA LEU A 177 17.33 28.34 -16.16
C LEU A 177 16.36 27.28 -16.68
N TYR A 178 15.10 27.41 -16.27
CA TYR A 178 13.98 26.75 -16.92
C TYR A 178 13.25 27.76 -17.79
N THR A 179 13.02 27.41 -19.05
CA THR A 179 12.26 28.27 -19.99
C THR A 179 10.75 28.14 -19.84
N ASP A 180 10.28 27.17 -19.06
CA ASP A 180 8.88 26.93 -18.71
C ASP A 180 8.69 27.08 -17.20
N ALA A 181 7.76 27.97 -16.80
CA ALA A 181 7.46 28.27 -15.41
C ALA A 181 6.94 27.03 -14.63
N HIS A 182 6.35 26.05 -15.32
CA HIS A 182 5.89 24.80 -14.68
C HIS A 182 7.03 23.96 -14.08
N PHE A 183 8.29 24.24 -14.43
CA PHE A 183 9.47 23.55 -13.94
C PHE A 183 10.21 24.33 -12.84
N GLU A 184 9.82 25.57 -12.53
CA GLU A 184 10.52 26.41 -11.56
C GLU A 184 10.54 25.81 -10.15
N PHE A 185 9.52 25.02 -9.79
CA PHE A 185 9.45 24.34 -8.49
C PHE A 185 10.65 23.43 -8.23
N ILE A 186 11.25 22.86 -9.29
CA ILE A 186 12.35 21.88 -9.19
C ILE A 186 13.56 22.48 -8.48
N LYS A 187 13.86 23.76 -8.72
CA LYS A 187 15.02 24.46 -8.12
C LYS A 187 15.02 24.43 -6.60
N ASN A 188 13.83 24.44 -6.00
CA ASN A 188 13.66 24.52 -4.54
C ASN A 188 13.00 23.27 -3.96
N TYR A 189 12.73 22.25 -4.80
CA TYR A 189 12.11 21.03 -4.33
C TYR A 189 13.11 20.21 -3.50
N GLU A 190 12.77 19.95 -2.25
CA GLU A 190 13.54 19.09 -1.36
C GLU A 190 12.97 17.66 -1.43
N TYR A 191 13.80 16.69 -1.81
CA TYR A 191 13.41 15.29 -1.79
C TYR A 191 13.50 14.73 -0.36
N ASP A 192 12.38 14.76 0.35
CA ASP A 192 12.23 14.26 1.73
C ASP A 192 11.19 13.13 1.81
N LEU A 193 11.28 12.17 0.87
CA LEU A 193 10.47 10.95 0.93
C LEU A 193 11.22 9.86 1.67
N ASN A 194 10.53 9.16 2.58
CA ASN A 194 11.04 7.95 3.21
C ASN A 194 11.14 6.80 2.17
N THR A 195 11.47 5.59 2.59
CA THR A 195 11.61 4.41 1.74
C THR A 195 10.81 3.23 2.27
N ASP A 196 10.27 2.43 1.34
CA ASP A 196 9.65 1.11 1.53
C ASP A 196 8.34 1.06 2.34
N ASP A 197 8.23 1.88 3.39
CA ASP A 197 7.12 1.92 4.33
C ASP A 197 5.79 2.34 3.70
N LEU A 198 4.71 1.92 4.34
CA LEU A 198 3.38 2.39 3.98
C LEU A 198 3.24 3.89 4.21
N LEU A 199 2.52 4.53 3.31
CA LEU A 199 2.03 5.88 3.54
C LEU A 199 0.88 5.83 4.54
N PRO A 200 0.64 6.88 5.34
CA PRO A 200 -0.61 7.00 6.11
C PRO A 200 -1.86 6.84 5.23
N PHE A 201 -1.80 7.32 3.99
CA PHE A 201 -2.84 7.08 2.99
C PHE A 201 -2.99 5.59 2.65
N GLY A 202 -1.89 4.85 2.51
CA GLY A 202 -1.90 3.41 2.28
C GLY A 202 -2.47 2.63 3.46
N GLU A 203 -2.15 3.03 4.69
CA GLU A 203 -2.78 2.46 5.89
C GLU A 203 -4.30 2.65 5.88
N HIS A 204 -4.75 3.86 5.54
CA HIS A 204 -6.16 4.17 5.43
C HIS A 204 -6.85 3.32 4.35
N GLN A 205 -6.22 3.14 3.18
CA GLN A 205 -6.74 2.25 2.14
C GLN A 205 -6.94 0.82 2.63
N MET A 206 -6.03 0.32 3.47
CA MET A 206 -6.12 -1.03 4.02
C MET A 206 -7.20 -1.15 5.10
N SER A 207 -7.33 -0.14 5.97
CA SER A 207 -8.41 -0.05 6.96
C SER A 207 -9.78 -0.04 6.29
N GLU A 208 -9.99 0.80 5.29
CA GLU A 208 -11.26 0.80 4.55
C GLU A 208 -11.51 -0.52 3.84
N SER A 209 -10.46 -1.21 3.38
CA SER A 209 -10.62 -2.50 2.70
C SER A 209 -11.09 -3.57 3.67
N GLY A 210 -10.55 -3.58 4.88
CA GLY A 210 -10.99 -4.43 5.97
C GLY A 210 -12.45 -4.19 6.33
N ARG A 211 -12.82 -2.91 6.53
CA ARG A 211 -14.19 -2.50 6.86
C ARG A 211 -15.17 -2.95 5.77
N LYS A 212 -14.84 -2.70 4.50
CA LYS A 212 -15.65 -3.15 3.35
C LYS A 212 -15.77 -4.67 3.27
N SER A 213 -14.69 -5.38 3.55
CA SER A 213 -14.70 -6.85 3.57
C SER A 213 -15.71 -7.38 4.60
N PHE A 214 -15.77 -6.77 5.79
CA PHE A 214 -16.81 -7.10 6.76
C PHE A 214 -18.21 -6.75 6.23
N VAL A 215 -18.44 -5.51 5.77
CA VAL A 215 -19.76 -5.07 5.28
C VAL A 215 -20.31 -5.98 4.17
N ARG A 216 -19.47 -6.39 3.22
CA ARG A 216 -19.88 -7.25 2.10
C ARG A 216 -20.15 -8.70 2.52
N TYR A 217 -19.42 -9.20 3.51
CA TYR A 217 -19.39 -10.63 3.86
C TYR A 217 -19.82 -10.91 5.30
N ALA A 218 -20.56 -9.99 5.92
CA ALA A 218 -20.99 -10.07 7.31
C ALA A 218 -21.79 -11.34 7.60
N SER A 219 -22.53 -11.88 6.62
CA SER A 219 -23.29 -13.12 6.75
C SER A 219 -22.42 -14.35 7.03
N LEU A 220 -21.14 -14.32 6.65
CA LEU A 220 -20.19 -15.39 6.92
C LEU A 220 -19.50 -15.23 8.28
N ALA A 221 -19.30 -13.99 8.74
CA ALA A 221 -18.43 -13.70 9.86
C ALA A 221 -19.19 -13.73 11.20
N ASN A 222 -18.72 -14.56 12.14
CA ASN A 222 -19.23 -14.61 13.52
C ASN A 222 -18.12 -15.10 14.47
N GLU A 223 -18.41 -15.18 15.77
CA GLU A 223 -17.44 -15.58 16.81
C GLU A 223 -16.81 -16.97 16.56
N HIS A 224 -17.51 -17.86 15.87
CA HIS A 224 -17.04 -19.21 15.53
C HIS A 224 -16.47 -19.30 14.10
N ASN A 225 -16.64 -18.25 13.29
CA ASN A 225 -16.18 -18.18 11.91
C ASN A 225 -15.52 -16.83 11.63
N ILE A 226 -14.35 -16.61 12.24
CA ILE A 226 -13.51 -15.44 12.00
C ILE A 226 -12.55 -15.67 10.84
N PRO A 227 -12.19 -14.62 10.07
CA PRO A 227 -11.21 -14.71 8.99
C PRO A 227 -9.88 -15.37 9.41
N PHE A 228 -9.42 -16.35 8.64
CA PHE A 228 -8.03 -16.82 8.69
C PHE A 228 -7.14 -15.88 7.85
N VAL A 229 -6.30 -15.09 8.51
CA VAL A 229 -5.51 -14.04 7.85
C VAL A 229 -4.05 -14.47 7.72
N ARG A 230 -3.49 -14.32 6.52
CA ARG A 230 -2.06 -14.56 6.23
C ARG A 230 -1.42 -13.38 5.51
N ALA A 231 -0.14 -13.16 5.80
CA ALA A 231 0.70 -12.13 5.19
C ALA A 231 1.99 -12.72 4.60
N SER A 232 2.50 -12.11 3.54
CA SER A 232 3.88 -12.30 3.13
C SER A 232 4.81 -11.52 4.08
N GLY A 233 6.02 -12.03 4.31
CA GLY A 233 6.97 -11.57 5.33
C GLY A 233 7.68 -10.25 5.04
N SER A 234 7.05 -9.34 4.30
CA SER A 234 7.51 -7.97 4.06
C SER A 234 6.82 -7.00 5.02
N ASP A 235 7.57 -6.09 5.64
CA ASP A 235 7.05 -5.17 6.66
C ASP A 235 5.81 -4.39 6.19
N ARG A 236 5.84 -3.82 4.98
CA ARG A 236 4.69 -3.12 4.39
C ARG A 236 3.46 -4.02 4.19
N VAL A 237 3.66 -5.32 3.95
CA VAL A 237 2.57 -6.29 3.79
C VAL A 237 1.99 -6.66 5.16
N ILE A 238 2.85 -6.86 6.16
CA ILE A 238 2.44 -7.13 7.54
C ILE A 238 1.68 -5.93 8.11
N GLN A 239 2.21 -4.71 7.97
CA GLN A 239 1.53 -3.47 8.39
C GLN A 239 0.20 -3.28 7.67
N SER A 240 0.14 -3.55 6.35
CA SER A 240 -1.11 -3.50 5.60
C SER A 240 -2.14 -4.50 6.15
N THR A 241 -1.67 -5.69 6.54
CA THR A 241 -2.53 -6.74 7.08
C THR A 241 -3.08 -6.34 8.43
N ALA A 242 -2.26 -5.74 9.30
CA ALA A 242 -2.70 -5.20 10.58
C ALA A 242 -3.79 -4.13 10.39
N LYS A 243 -3.60 -3.19 9.46
CA LYS A 243 -4.61 -2.16 9.16
C LYS A 243 -5.90 -2.74 8.58
N TRP A 244 -5.80 -3.78 7.74
CA TRP A 244 -6.97 -4.51 7.26
C TRP A 244 -7.73 -5.18 8.42
N ILE A 245 -7.02 -5.80 9.37
CA ILE A 245 -7.62 -6.40 10.58
C ILE A 245 -8.33 -5.32 11.41
N ASP A 246 -7.69 -4.17 11.64
CA ASP A 246 -8.29 -3.03 12.36
C ASP A 246 -9.58 -2.56 11.69
N GLY A 247 -9.55 -2.45 10.36
CA GLY A 247 -10.70 -2.10 9.54
C GLY A 247 -11.84 -3.11 9.63
N PHE A 248 -11.53 -4.40 9.55
CA PHE A 248 -12.50 -5.48 9.68
C PHE A 248 -13.14 -5.47 11.07
N ARG A 249 -12.32 -5.32 12.12
CA ARG A 249 -12.77 -5.18 13.50
C ARG A 249 -13.69 -3.98 13.66
N ASN A 250 -13.31 -2.83 13.12
CA ASN A 250 -14.14 -1.63 13.13
C ASN A 250 -15.48 -1.84 12.40
N GLY A 251 -15.46 -2.47 11.23
CA GLY A 251 -16.67 -2.81 10.48
C GLY A 251 -17.65 -3.68 11.28
N SER A 252 -17.13 -4.60 12.10
CA SER A 252 -17.92 -5.43 13.00
C SER A 252 -18.41 -4.72 14.27
N GLY A 253 -18.18 -3.42 14.42
CA GLY A 253 -18.49 -2.68 15.65
C GLY A 253 -17.57 -3.02 16.82
N GLY A 254 -16.39 -3.57 16.57
CA GLY A 254 -15.44 -4.00 17.59
C GLY A 254 -15.67 -5.42 18.13
N ILE A 255 -16.59 -6.18 17.53
CA ILE A 255 -17.00 -7.50 18.01
C ILE A 255 -16.06 -8.61 17.54
N LEU A 256 -15.69 -8.59 16.24
CA LEU A 256 -14.86 -9.61 15.63
C LEU A 256 -13.42 -9.14 15.48
N ASP A 257 -12.48 -9.95 15.92
CA ASP A 257 -11.06 -9.62 15.88
C ASP A 257 -10.22 -10.75 15.25
N PRO A 258 -10.05 -10.76 13.92
CA PRO A 258 -9.30 -11.83 13.26
C PRO A 258 -7.80 -11.73 13.55
N PRO A 259 -7.13 -12.82 13.98
CA PRO A 259 -5.70 -12.80 14.19
C PRO A 259 -4.93 -12.85 12.86
N LEU A 260 -3.75 -12.23 12.83
CA LEU A 260 -2.74 -12.53 11.81
C LEU A 260 -2.15 -13.93 12.09
N ALA A 261 -2.77 -14.94 11.49
CA ALA A 261 -2.52 -16.35 11.82
C ALA A 261 -1.22 -16.90 11.24
N LEU A 262 -0.77 -16.38 10.09
CA LEU A 262 0.49 -16.83 9.47
C LEU A 262 1.21 -15.68 8.75
N ILE A 263 2.50 -15.55 9.04
CA ILE A 263 3.43 -14.76 8.23
C ILE A 263 4.31 -15.75 7.48
N ILE A 264 4.30 -15.67 6.16
CA ILE A 264 5.11 -16.53 5.29
C ILE A 264 6.40 -15.78 4.95
N PRO A 265 7.59 -16.25 5.38
CA PRO A 265 8.84 -15.53 5.17
C PRO A 265 9.17 -15.26 3.70
N GLU A 266 9.72 -14.07 3.41
CA GLU A 266 10.35 -13.73 2.11
C GLU A 266 11.87 -13.92 2.20
N ILE A 267 12.31 -15.15 2.48
CA ILE A 267 13.74 -15.50 2.56
C ILE A 267 14.08 -16.63 1.60
N LYS A 268 15.34 -16.66 1.16
CA LYS A 268 15.83 -17.68 0.23
C LYS A 268 15.60 -19.09 0.79
N GLY A 269 15.10 -19.99 -0.07
CA GLY A 269 14.83 -21.39 0.29
C GLY A 269 13.49 -21.64 0.97
N TYR A 270 12.66 -20.60 1.18
CA TYR A 270 11.28 -20.77 1.62
C TYR A 270 10.30 -20.70 0.44
N ASN A 271 9.32 -21.61 0.46
CA ASN A 271 8.23 -21.61 -0.50
C ASN A 271 7.13 -20.66 -0.01
N ASN A 272 7.07 -19.48 -0.63
CA ASN A 272 6.04 -18.49 -0.33
C ASN A 272 5.04 -18.42 -1.49
N THR A 273 3.80 -18.81 -1.24
CA THR A 273 2.72 -18.76 -2.26
C THR A 273 2.19 -17.34 -2.49
N LEU A 274 2.68 -16.35 -1.73
CA LEU A 274 2.25 -14.95 -1.79
C LEU A 274 3.33 -14.01 -2.35
N ASP A 275 4.50 -14.55 -2.73
CA ASP A 275 5.64 -13.80 -3.30
C ASP A 275 6.28 -14.64 -4.40
N ASP A 276 6.66 -14.02 -5.51
CA ASP A 276 7.11 -14.68 -6.74
C ASP A 276 8.63 -14.85 -6.83
N LYS A 277 9.40 -14.43 -5.82
CA LYS A 277 10.87 -14.42 -5.85
C LYS A 277 11.52 -15.80 -5.71
N SER A 278 10.74 -16.85 -5.47
CA SER A 278 11.25 -18.22 -5.27
C SER A 278 11.42 -19.01 -6.58
N CYS A 279 11.29 -18.40 -7.75
CA CYS A 279 11.47 -19.05 -9.06
C CYS A 279 12.76 -18.57 -9.76
N PRO A 280 13.87 -19.32 -9.71
CA PRO A 280 15.15 -18.89 -10.29
C PRO A 280 15.15 -18.72 -11.82
N ASN A 281 14.24 -19.40 -12.51
CA ASN A 281 14.11 -19.37 -13.97
C ASN A 281 13.05 -18.37 -14.45
N ALA A 282 12.45 -17.59 -13.54
CA ALA A 282 11.56 -16.51 -13.93
C ALA A 282 12.41 -15.32 -14.38
N ASP A 283 12.49 -15.10 -15.68
CA ASP A 283 13.18 -13.93 -16.23
C ASP A 283 12.37 -12.66 -15.97
N HIS A 284 13.10 -11.57 -15.72
CA HIS A 284 12.52 -10.24 -15.78
C HIS A 284 12.41 -9.81 -17.26
N PRO A 285 11.24 -9.31 -17.72
CA PRO A 285 11.05 -8.93 -19.11
C PRO A 285 11.69 -7.56 -19.39
N ASP A 286 13.00 -7.43 -19.17
CA ASP A 286 13.75 -6.18 -19.29
C ASP A 286 13.77 -5.69 -20.75
N ALA A 287 14.01 -6.58 -21.72
CA ALA A 287 14.08 -6.19 -23.14
C ALA A 287 12.77 -5.59 -23.69
N PRO A 288 11.57 -6.18 -23.43
CA PRO A 288 10.30 -5.52 -23.75
C PRO A 288 10.12 -4.18 -23.04
N MET A 289 10.51 -4.07 -21.77
CA MET A 289 10.41 -2.84 -21.00
C MET A 289 11.26 -1.72 -21.63
N ASP A 290 12.53 -2.02 -21.94
CA ASP A 290 13.45 -1.08 -22.58
C ASP A 290 12.95 -0.63 -23.96
N THR A 291 12.39 -1.56 -24.74
CA THR A 291 11.81 -1.25 -26.05
C THR A 291 10.71 -0.20 -25.93
N TRP A 292 9.77 -0.40 -24.99
CA TRP A 292 8.69 0.55 -24.77
C TRP A 292 9.18 1.88 -24.21
N GLN A 293 10.09 1.84 -23.23
CA GLN A 293 10.68 3.05 -22.65
C GLN A 293 11.38 3.91 -23.70
N ASN A 294 12.13 3.31 -24.62
CA ASN A 294 12.80 4.05 -25.69
C ASN A 294 11.82 4.75 -26.65
N ILE A 295 10.61 4.22 -26.83
CA ILE A 295 9.57 4.82 -27.68
C ILE A 295 8.99 6.09 -27.03
N TYR A 296 8.58 6.03 -25.77
CA TYR A 296 7.86 7.14 -25.13
C TYR A 296 8.75 8.07 -24.30
N ALA A 297 9.81 7.55 -23.66
CA ALA A 297 10.61 8.32 -22.70
C ALA A 297 11.61 9.24 -23.40
N LYS A 298 12.18 8.83 -24.54
CA LYS A 298 13.14 9.66 -25.28
C LYS A 298 12.57 11.03 -25.68
N PRO A 299 11.40 11.14 -26.35
CA PRO A 299 10.82 12.44 -26.67
C PRO A 299 10.51 13.30 -25.43
N ILE A 300 10.21 12.68 -24.28
CA ILE A 300 9.95 13.38 -23.02
C ILE A 300 11.26 13.95 -22.46
N ALA A 301 12.35 13.16 -22.46
CA ALA A 301 13.66 13.60 -22.03
C ALA A 301 14.19 14.74 -22.91
N ASP A 302 14.09 14.59 -24.24
CA ASP A 302 14.50 15.63 -25.20
C ASP A 302 13.72 16.94 -24.96
N ARG A 303 12.41 16.85 -24.69
CA ARG A 303 11.59 18.01 -24.28
C ARG A 303 12.10 18.62 -22.98
N PHE A 304 12.36 17.83 -21.94
CA PHE A 304 12.84 18.34 -20.65
C PHE A 304 14.22 19.02 -20.79
N ASN A 305 15.14 18.46 -21.56
CA ASN A 305 16.44 19.07 -21.86
C ASN A 305 16.30 20.40 -22.63
N SER A 306 15.32 20.52 -23.54
CA SER A 306 15.06 21.80 -24.22
C SER A 306 14.54 22.89 -23.26
N ILE A 307 13.89 22.50 -22.17
CA ILE A 307 13.34 23.39 -21.16
C ILE A 307 14.42 23.78 -20.14
N ALA A 308 15.20 22.80 -19.67
CA ALA A 308 16.22 22.92 -18.64
C ALA A 308 17.59 23.26 -19.25
N ARG A 309 17.94 24.55 -19.30
CA ARG A 309 19.21 25.00 -19.90
C ARG A 309 20.34 24.97 -18.87
N GLY A 310 21.38 24.19 -19.16
CA GLY A 310 22.62 24.11 -18.39
C GLY A 310 23.60 25.25 -18.68
N THR A 311 24.78 25.19 -18.04
CA THR A 311 25.94 26.07 -18.31
C THR A 311 26.77 25.63 -19.53
N SER A 312 26.58 24.39 -20.00
CA SER A 312 27.17 23.82 -21.22
C SER A 312 26.07 23.24 -22.13
N ASP A 313 26.36 23.01 -23.41
CA ASP A 313 25.45 22.37 -24.39
C ASP A 313 25.18 20.87 -24.07
N ALA A 314 25.56 20.38 -22.89
CA ALA A 314 25.32 19.01 -22.47
C ALA A 314 23.90 18.85 -21.91
N ASP A 315 23.25 17.74 -22.28
CA ASP A 315 21.93 17.37 -21.78
C ASP A 315 21.93 17.19 -20.25
N VAL A 316 20.93 17.78 -19.60
CA VAL A 316 20.70 17.66 -18.14
C VAL A 316 20.22 16.26 -17.77
N LEU A 317 19.43 15.62 -18.63
CA LEU A 317 19.00 14.24 -18.52
C LEU A 317 19.66 13.39 -19.61
N SER A 318 20.29 12.27 -19.22
CA SER A 318 20.84 11.29 -20.16
C SER A 318 19.73 10.69 -21.03
N HIS A 319 20.04 10.46 -22.32
CA HIS A 319 19.12 9.76 -23.24
C HIS A 319 18.83 8.30 -22.84
N HIS A 320 19.62 7.74 -21.91
CA HIS A 320 19.35 6.47 -21.28
C HIS A 320 18.62 6.71 -19.96
N ALA A 321 17.35 6.33 -19.91
CA ALA A 321 16.60 6.16 -18.69
C ALA A 321 16.94 4.78 -18.10
N SER A 322 17.99 4.69 -17.28
CA SER A 322 18.34 3.47 -16.56
C SER A 322 19.04 3.79 -15.26
#